data_AF-A0A537PMM9-F1
#
_entry.id   AF-A0A537PMM9-F1
#
_cell.length_a   1.000
_cell.length_b   1.000
_cell.length_c   1.000
_cell.angle_alpha   90.00
_cell.angle_beta   90.00
_cell.angle_gamma   90.00
#
_symmetry.space_group_name_H-M   'P 1'
#
loop_
_entity.id
_entity.type
_entity.pdbx_description
1 polymer ?
#
loop_
_entity_poly.entity_id
_entity_poly.type
_entity_poly.pdbx_seq_one_letter_code
_entity_poly.pdbx_strand_id
1 'polypeptide(L)'
;MAERRLIDEYMRGAQPCWKLLGAGSVGGQVLTGLPVVRALRDDPRWRDKARVWPFETGLAAQPSGALVMAEVYPSLWSVSPLAGEPKDAAQVRTVARYFAERNNAGELAELLVGDPALTREQRNRIEIEEAWTLGVTARAQPALVMNPI
;
A
#
# COMPACT_ATOMS: atom_id res chain seq x y z
N MET A 1 -10.39 20.52 -1.17
CA MET A 1 -9.63 19.33 -0.76
C MET A 1 -8.21 19.77 -0.44
N ALA A 2 -7.56 19.18 0.56
CA ALA A 2 -6.18 19.50 0.91
C ALA A 2 -5.21 18.96 -0.16
N GLU A 3 -4.04 19.61 -0.28
CA GLU A 3 -2.99 19.23 -1.25
C GLU A 3 -2.36 17.87 -0.96
N ARG A 4 -2.34 17.46 0.31
CA ARG A 4 -1.77 16.20 0.80
C ARG A 4 -2.85 15.38 1.50
N ARG A 5 -2.86 14.07 1.23
CA ARG A 5 -3.66 13.10 2.01
C ARG A 5 -3.04 12.93 3.39
N LEU A 6 -3.81 12.41 4.35
CA LEU A 6 -3.28 12.11 5.67
C LEU A 6 -2.04 11.21 5.63
N ILE A 7 -2.07 10.18 4.78
CA ILE A 7 -0.95 9.23 4.62
C ILE A 7 0.33 9.91 4.12
N ASP A 8 0.21 10.97 3.32
CA ASP A 8 1.37 11.71 2.82
C ASP A 8 2.09 12.44 3.97
N GLU A 9 1.39 12.78 5.06
CA GLU A 9 1.99 13.37 6.26
C GLU A 9 2.70 12.36 7.16
N TYR A 10 2.38 11.07 7.00
CA TYR A 10 2.99 9.96 7.72
C TYR A 10 4.30 9.51 7.07
N MET A 11 4.39 9.65 5.75
CA MET A 11 5.45 9.05 4.98
C MET A 11 6.48 10.10 4.54
N ARG A 12 7.72 9.94 4.99
CA ARG A 12 8.82 10.82 4.56
C ARG A 12 9.05 10.67 3.06
N GLY A 13 9.01 11.79 2.34
CA GLY A 13 9.27 11.82 0.90
C GLY A 13 8.09 11.42 0.01
N ALA A 14 6.92 11.10 0.57
CA ALA A 14 5.70 10.93 -0.22
C ALA A 14 5.40 12.21 -1.00
N GLN A 15 5.09 12.05 -2.28
CA GLN A 15 4.70 13.13 -3.18
C GLN A 15 3.19 13.09 -3.35
N PRO A 16 2.54 14.26 -3.48
CA PRO A 16 1.10 14.30 -3.59
C PRO A 16 0.61 13.65 -4.90
N CYS A 17 -0.55 12.99 -4.83
CA CYS A 17 -1.11 12.21 -5.94
C CYS A 17 -1.54 13.05 -7.16
N TRP A 18 -1.63 14.38 -7.03
CA TRP A 18 -1.92 15.27 -8.16
C TRP A 18 -0.65 15.73 -8.90
N LYS A 19 0.55 15.38 -8.45
CA LYS A 19 1.78 15.63 -9.20
C LYS A 19 1.80 14.74 -10.43
N LEU A 20 1.52 15.32 -11.61
CA LEU A 20 1.34 14.59 -12.88
C LEU A 20 2.60 14.50 -13.76
N LEU A 21 3.60 15.35 -13.55
CA LEU A 21 4.83 15.36 -14.36
C LEU A 21 6.09 15.63 -13.52
N GLY A 22 7.24 15.11 -13.98
CA GLY A 22 8.55 15.28 -13.36
C GLY A 22 8.95 14.15 -12.41
N ALA A 23 10.12 14.28 -11.79
CA ALA A 23 10.65 13.28 -10.86
C ALA A 23 9.71 13.08 -9.65
N GLY A 24 9.35 11.83 -9.37
CA GLY A 24 8.41 11.47 -8.29
C GLY A 24 6.94 11.79 -8.62
N SER A 25 6.58 11.91 -9.90
CA SER A 25 5.18 12.02 -10.35
C SER A 25 4.46 10.68 -10.19
N VAL A 26 3.94 10.43 -9.00
CA VAL A 26 3.10 9.25 -8.72
C VAL A 26 1.70 9.44 -9.32
N GLY A 27 1.24 10.69 -9.49
CA GLY A 27 -0.07 10.99 -10.07
C GLY A 27 -0.24 10.50 -11.51
N GLY A 28 0.79 10.62 -12.34
CA GLY A 28 0.76 10.07 -13.70
C GLY A 28 0.64 8.54 -13.72
N GLN A 29 1.25 7.86 -12.74
CA GLN A 29 1.16 6.41 -12.58
C GLN A 29 -0.23 5.99 -12.08
N VAL A 30 -0.82 6.76 -11.16
CA VAL A 30 -2.18 6.51 -10.65
C VAL A 30 -3.21 6.58 -11.80
N LEU A 31 -3.11 7.58 -12.68
CA LEU A 31 -4.04 7.73 -13.81
C LEU A 31 -4.00 6.54 -14.77
N THR A 32 -2.83 5.92 -14.96
CA THR A 32 -2.68 4.75 -15.85
C THR A 32 -2.91 3.43 -15.13
N GLY A 33 -2.68 3.36 -13.82
CA GLY A 33 -2.86 2.15 -13.00
C GLY A 33 -4.30 1.88 -12.56
N LEU A 34 -5.08 2.92 -12.23
CA LEU A 34 -6.45 2.76 -11.74
C LEU A 34 -7.38 1.98 -12.70
N PRO A 35 -7.34 2.19 -14.03
CA PRO A 35 -8.13 1.36 -14.96
C PRO A 35 -7.80 -0.13 -14.88
N VAL A 36 -6.52 -0.49 -14.65
CA VAL A 36 -6.08 -1.88 -14.49
C VAL A 36 -6.60 -2.45 -13.17
N VAL A 37 -6.51 -1.70 -12.07
CA VAL A 37 -7.06 -2.10 -10.77
C VAL A 37 -8.57 -2.33 -10.88
N ARG A 38 -9.31 -1.44 -11.55
CA ARG A 38 -10.74 -1.61 -11.81
C ARG A 38 -11.03 -2.87 -12.63
N ALA A 39 -10.28 -3.11 -13.70
CA ALA A 39 -10.46 -4.30 -14.53
C ALA A 39 -10.22 -5.60 -13.74
N LEU A 40 -9.17 -5.64 -12.90
CA LEU A 40 -8.89 -6.78 -12.03
C LEU A 40 -9.96 -6.99 -10.96
N ARG A 41 -10.49 -5.91 -10.39
CA ARG A 41 -11.58 -5.98 -9.41
C ARG A 41 -12.84 -6.58 -10.03
N ASP A 42 -13.13 -6.21 -11.27
CA ASP A 42 -14.38 -6.58 -11.94
C ASP A 42 -14.28 -7.91 -12.69
N ASP A 43 -13.07 -8.48 -12.77
CA ASP A 43 -12.82 -9.73 -13.46
C ASP A 43 -13.68 -10.86 -12.85
N PRO A 44 -14.47 -11.59 -13.64
CA PRO A 44 -15.35 -12.66 -13.15
C PRO A 44 -14.63 -13.74 -12.34
N ARG A 45 -13.33 -13.94 -12.53
CA ARG A 45 -12.53 -14.92 -11.77
C ARG A 45 -12.33 -14.51 -10.31
N TRP A 46 -12.31 -13.20 -10.04
CA TRP A 46 -11.90 -12.66 -8.74
C TRP A 46 -12.95 -11.79 -8.07
N ARG A 47 -13.90 -11.22 -8.81
CA ARG A 47 -14.83 -10.17 -8.34
C ARG A 47 -15.53 -10.46 -7.01
N ASP A 48 -15.86 -11.72 -6.73
CA ASP A 48 -16.56 -12.10 -5.49
C ASP A 48 -15.61 -12.09 -4.26
N LYS A 49 -14.31 -12.26 -4.50
CA LYS A 49 -13.24 -12.33 -3.48
C LYS A 49 -12.33 -11.11 -3.43
N ALA A 50 -12.29 -10.32 -4.51
CA ALA A 50 -11.47 -9.12 -4.63
C ALA A 50 -11.99 -8.01 -3.70
N ARG A 51 -11.09 -7.38 -2.95
CA ARG A 51 -11.39 -6.22 -2.09
C ARG A 51 -10.34 -5.14 -2.27
N VAL A 52 -10.77 -3.90 -2.41
CA VAL A 52 -9.92 -2.71 -2.42
C VAL A 52 -9.82 -2.18 -0.99
N TRP A 53 -8.67 -2.43 -0.37
CA TRP A 53 -8.39 -1.98 0.99
C TRP A 53 -7.83 -0.54 0.97
N PRO A 54 -8.21 0.32 1.93
CA PRO A 54 -9.15 0.09 3.03
C PRO A 54 -10.62 0.39 2.68
N PHE A 55 -10.94 0.83 1.46
CA PHE A 55 -12.27 1.36 1.12
C PHE A 55 -13.44 0.39 1.33
N GLU A 56 -13.23 -0.89 1.04
CA GLU A 56 -14.30 -1.89 1.13
C GLU A 56 -14.29 -2.65 2.45
N THR A 57 -13.30 -2.39 3.30
CA THR A 57 -12.96 -3.31 4.38
C THR A 57 -12.58 -2.66 5.70
N GLY A 58 -12.36 -1.35 5.68
CA GLY A 58 -11.76 -0.60 6.78
C GLY A 58 -10.26 -0.91 6.96
N LEU A 59 -9.64 -0.19 7.89
CA LEU A 59 -8.28 -0.41 8.39
C LEU A 59 -8.21 -1.63 9.32
N ALA A 60 -8.71 -2.78 8.85
CA ALA A 60 -8.79 -4.02 9.60
C ALA A 60 -8.40 -5.23 8.75
N ALA A 61 -7.98 -6.30 9.43
CA ALA A 61 -7.68 -7.59 8.84
C ALA A 61 -8.88 -8.18 8.08
N GLN A 62 -8.60 -8.91 7.00
CA GLN A 62 -9.62 -9.52 6.14
C GLN A 62 -9.85 -11.00 6.44
N PRO A 63 -11.05 -11.53 6.10
CA PRO A 63 -11.28 -12.97 6.15
C PRO A 63 -10.27 -13.73 5.28
N SER A 64 -9.89 -14.93 5.73
CA SER A 64 -8.99 -15.81 4.98
C SER A 64 -9.53 -16.10 3.57
N GLY A 65 -8.64 -16.05 2.58
CA GLY A 65 -8.97 -16.35 1.17
C GLY A 65 -9.48 -15.17 0.34
N ALA A 66 -9.53 -13.95 0.89
CA ALA A 66 -9.77 -12.74 0.11
C ALA A 66 -8.56 -12.35 -0.76
N LEU A 67 -8.82 -11.80 -1.95
CA LEU A 67 -7.80 -11.15 -2.77
C LEU A 67 -7.81 -9.65 -2.45
N VAL A 68 -6.77 -9.16 -1.79
CA VAL A 68 -6.71 -7.76 -1.36
C VAL A 68 -5.86 -6.92 -2.33
N MET A 69 -6.44 -5.84 -2.83
CA MET A 69 -5.74 -4.78 -3.54
C MET A 69 -5.47 -3.65 -2.56
N ALA A 70 -4.21 -3.36 -2.29
CA ALA A 70 -3.78 -2.34 -1.35
C ALA A 70 -2.71 -1.44 -1.98
N GLU A 71 -2.66 -0.17 -1.56
CA GLU A 71 -1.59 0.75 -1.93
C GLU A 71 -0.29 0.36 -1.22
N VAL A 72 0.80 0.30 -1.98
CA VAL A 72 2.14 -0.10 -1.50
C VAL A 72 3.13 0.99 -1.85
N TYR A 73 3.99 1.34 -0.90
CA TYR A 73 5.11 2.24 -1.12
C TYR A 73 6.43 1.49 -0.90
N PRO A 74 7.09 0.98 -1.95
CA PRO A 74 8.17 0.01 -1.80
C PRO A 74 9.37 0.50 -1.00
N SER A 75 9.62 1.81 -0.95
CA SER A 75 10.68 2.39 -0.12
C SER A 75 10.39 2.33 1.39
N LEU A 76 9.20 1.87 1.80
CA LEU A 76 8.92 1.54 3.19
C LEU A 76 9.72 0.32 3.66
N TRP A 77 10.14 -0.57 2.77
CA TRP A 77 10.94 -1.74 3.12
C TRP A 77 12.42 -1.51 2.80
N SER A 78 13.29 -2.02 3.67
CA SER A 78 14.73 -2.01 3.45
C SER A 78 15.08 -2.99 2.33
N VAL A 79 15.45 -2.46 1.16
CA VAL A 79 15.74 -3.26 -0.04
C VAL A 79 17.22 -3.13 -0.40
N SER A 80 17.87 -4.27 -0.65
CA SER A 80 19.23 -4.36 -1.16
C SER A 80 19.21 -4.90 -2.60
N PRO A 81 19.43 -4.04 -3.62
CA PRO A 81 19.54 -4.47 -5.01
C PRO A 81 20.74 -5.39 -5.23
N LEU A 82 20.58 -6.38 -6.11
CA LEU A 82 21.69 -7.18 -6.60
C LEU A 82 22.61 -6.35 -7.50
N ALA A 83 23.84 -6.81 -7.71
CA ALA A 83 24.78 -6.14 -8.61
C ALA A 83 24.18 -6.03 -10.03
N GLY A 84 24.05 -4.80 -10.53
CA GLY A 84 23.44 -4.51 -11.84
C GLY A 84 21.91 -4.55 -11.90
N GLU A 85 21.23 -4.83 -10.79
CA GLU A 85 19.76 -4.85 -10.72
C GLU A 85 19.20 -3.42 -10.61
N PRO A 86 18.24 -3.01 -11.47
CA PRO A 86 17.52 -1.76 -11.29
C PRO A 86 16.85 -1.71 -9.91
N LYS A 87 16.99 -0.58 -9.20
CA LYS A 87 16.44 -0.41 -7.85
C LYS A 87 14.95 -0.76 -7.75
N ASP A 88 14.15 -0.29 -8.71
CA ASP A 88 12.70 -0.52 -8.71
C ASP A 88 12.36 -2.01 -8.89
N ALA A 89 13.15 -2.73 -9.69
CA ALA A 89 12.99 -4.18 -9.85
C ALA A 89 13.32 -4.92 -8.54
N ALA A 90 14.41 -4.52 -7.87
CA ALA A 90 14.77 -5.04 -6.56
C ALA A 90 13.66 -4.78 -5.52
N GLN A 91 13.05 -3.59 -5.56
CA GLN A 91 11.95 -3.21 -4.69
C GLN A 91 10.72 -4.09 -4.90
N VAL A 92 10.26 -4.25 -6.16
CA VAL A 92 9.10 -5.10 -6.48
C VAL A 92 9.36 -6.54 -6.05
N ARG A 93 10.50 -7.13 -6.43
CA ARG A 93 10.87 -8.50 -6.08
C ARG A 93 10.87 -8.73 -4.57
N THR A 94 11.50 -7.80 -3.83
CA THR A 94 11.70 -7.94 -2.39
C THR A 94 10.38 -7.78 -1.63
N VAL A 95 9.57 -6.78 -1.96
CA VAL A 95 8.26 -6.54 -1.32
C VAL A 95 7.27 -7.65 -1.65
N ALA A 96 7.25 -8.14 -2.90
CA ALA A 96 6.37 -9.25 -3.28
C ALA A 96 6.72 -10.54 -2.52
N ARG A 97 8.02 -10.86 -2.36
CA ARG A 97 8.47 -12.00 -1.55
C ARG A 97 8.07 -11.85 -0.09
N TYR A 98 8.27 -10.68 0.50
CA TYR A 98 7.88 -10.40 1.87
C TYR A 98 6.39 -10.65 2.12
N PHE A 99 5.51 -10.16 1.24
CA PHE A 99 4.08 -10.40 1.37
C PHE A 99 3.71 -11.87 1.18
N ALA A 100 4.35 -12.58 0.26
CA ALA A 100 4.13 -14.01 0.08
C ALA A 100 4.52 -14.82 1.33
N GLU A 101 5.67 -14.50 1.92
CA GLU A 101 6.16 -15.13 3.15
C GLU A 101 5.21 -14.87 4.34
N ARG A 102 4.80 -13.62 4.55
CA ARG A 102 3.80 -13.27 5.59
C ARG A 102 2.44 -13.90 5.34
N ASN A 103 2.00 -14.00 4.09
CA ASN A 103 0.77 -14.68 3.76
C ASN A 103 0.83 -16.17 4.11
N ASN A 104 1.94 -16.84 3.78
CA ASN A 104 2.14 -18.25 4.12
C ASN A 104 2.23 -18.50 5.63
N ALA A 105 2.77 -17.55 6.39
CA ALA A 105 2.82 -17.59 7.85
C ALA A 105 1.48 -17.22 8.54
N GLY A 106 0.49 -16.70 7.78
CA GLY A 106 -0.77 -16.20 8.36
C GLY A 106 -0.65 -14.81 9.02
N GLU A 107 0.45 -14.10 8.78
CA GLU A 107 0.82 -12.84 9.42
C GLU A 107 0.53 -11.60 8.54
N LEU A 108 0.08 -11.79 7.29
CA LEU A 108 -0.19 -10.68 6.38
C LEU A 108 -1.24 -9.70 6.94
N ALA A 109 -2.19 -10.22 7.71
CA ALA A 109 -3.26 -9.46 8.36
C ALA A 109 -2.73 -8.33 9.26
N GLU A 110 -1.55 -8.49 9.84
CA GLU A 110 -0.92 -7.49 10.72
C GLU A 110 -0.51 -6.22 9.98
N LEU A 111 -0.38 -6.29 8.65
CA LEU A 111 -0.05 -5.13 7.82
C LEU A 111 -1.29 -4.34 7.37
N LEU A 112 -2.48 -4.96 7.45
CA LEU A 112 -3.77 -4.40 7.00
C LEU A 112 -4.44 -3.55 8.10
N VAL A 113 -3.64 -2.75 8.79
CA VAL A 113 -4.08 -1.86 9.86
C VAL A 113 -3.50 -0.46 9.64
N GLY A 114 -4.15 0.55 10.22
CA GLY A 114 -3.62 1.90 10.29
C GLY A 114 -2.96 2.19 11.63
N ASP A 115 -2.45 3.41 11.80
CA ASP A 115 -1.91 3.86 13.09
C ASP A 115 -2.99 3.76 14.19
N PRO A 116 -2.72 3.10 15.34
CA PRO A 116 -3.68 2.98 16.43
C PRO A 116 -4.13 4.35 16.98
N ALA A 117 -3.32 5.40 16.85
CA ALA A 117 -3.61 6.76 17.29
C ALA A 117 -4.56 7.54 16.37
N LEU A 118 -4.97 6.99 15.21
CA LEU A 118 -5.93 7.65 14.31
C LEU A 118 -7.27 7.88 15.01
N THR A 119 -7.75 9.11 14.98
CA THR A 119 -9.09 9.47 15.46
C THR A 119 -10.16 8.82 14.58
N ARG A 120 -11.40 8.71 15.09
CA ARG A 120 -12.53 8.19 14.32
C ARG A 120 -12.76 8.97 13.02
N GLU A 121 -12.62 10.29 13.07
CA GLU A 121 -12.77 11.16 11.90
C GLU A 121 -11.67 10.91 10.86
N GLN A 122 -10.41 10.76 11.31
CA GLN A 122 -9.30 10.42 10.43
C GLN A 122 -9.49 9.05 9.78
N ARG A 123 -9.90 8.03 10.55
CA ARG A 123 -10.21 6.70 10.01
C ARG A 123 -11.32 6.78 8.97
N ASN A 124 -12.41 7.50 9.26
CA ASN A 124 -13.52 7.67 8.32
C ASN A 124 -13.05 8.34 7.01
N ARG A 125 -12.20 9.37 7.09
CA ARG A 125 -11.62 10.00 5.90
C ARG A 125 -10.75 9.04 5.10
N ILE A 126 -9.91 8.25 5.76
CA ILE A 126 -9.07 7.23 5.12
C ILE A 126 -9.92 6.18 4.39
N GLU A 127 -10.95 5.66 5.06
CA GLU A 127 -11.77 4.55 4.58
C GLU A 127 -12.79 4.95 3.50
N ILE A 128 -13.10 6.24 3.35
CA ILE A 128 -14.09 6.72 2.37
C ILE A 128 -13.45 7.54 1.24
N GLU A 129 -12.36 8.28 1.53
CA GLU A 129 -11.87 9.32 0.61
C GLU A 129 -10.39 9.14 0.20
N GLU A 130 -9.50 8.82 1.14
CA GLU A 130 -8.05 9.02 0.92
C GLU A 130 -7.23 7.74 0.69
N ALA A 131 -7.70 6.57 1.14
CA ALA A 131 -6.91 5.34 1.27
C ALA A 131 -5.75 5.43 2.30
N TRP A 132 -5.03 4.31 2.45
CA TRP A 132 -3.87 4.16 3.32
C TRP A 132 -2.80 3.30 2.64
N THR A 133 -1.54 3.48 3.05
CA THR A 133 -0.43 2.64 2.57
C THR A 133 -0.24 1.44 3.49
N LEU A 134 -0.19 0.25 2.90
CA LEU A 134 -0.03 -1.02 3.62
C LEU A 134 1.23 -1.02 4.50
N GLY A 135 1.07 -1.42 5.76
CA GLY A 135 2.17 -1.49 6.73
C GLY A 135 2.57 -0.16 7.39
N VAL A 136 1.86 0.95 7.12
CA VAL A 136 2.08 2.22 7.84
C VAL A 136 1.25 2.26 9.12
N THR A 137 1.92 2.23 10.28
CA THR A 137 1.28 2.20 11.60
C THR A 137 1.76 3.32 12.53
N ALA A 138 2.68 4.17 12.09
CA ALA A 138 3.12 5.34 12.84
C ALA A 138 3.61 6.46 11.92
N ARG A 139 3.50 7.71 12.39
CA ARG A 139 4.04 8.87 11.69
C ARG A 139 5.57 8.80 11.58
N ALA A 140 6.09 9.07 10.39
CA ALA A 140 7.52 9.12 10.10
C ALA A 140 8.28 7.84 10.49
N GLN A 141 7.62 6.69 10.38
CA GLN A 141 8.21 5.40 10.72
C GLN A 141 9.48 5.13 9.89
N PRO A 142 10.53 4.54 10.51
CA PRO A 142 11.70 4.11 9.76
C PRO A 142 11.32 3.02 8.76
N ALA A 143 12.17 2.82 7.75
CA ALA A 143 12.00 1.71 6.84
C ALA A 143 11.95 0.39 7.63
N LEU A 144 10.99 -0.47 7.30
CA LEU A 144 10.85 -1.78 7.90
C LEU A 144 12.07 -2.62 7.49
N VAL A 145 12.81 -3.07 8.50
CA VAL A 145 13.90 -4.02 8.30
C VAL A 145 13.27 -5.37 8.02
N MET A 146 13.58 -5.92 6.85
CA MET A 146 13.21 -7.28 6.53
C MET A 146 14.25 -8.19 7.17
N ASN A 147 13.86 -8.91 8.23
CA ASN A 147 14.74 -9.93 8.79
C ASN A 147 14.91 -11.03 7.74
N PRO A 148 16.15 -11.38 7.34
CA PRO A 148 16.37 -12.62 6.62
C PRO A 148 15.98 -13.77 7.55
N ILE A 149 15.14 -14.67 7.03
CA ILE A 149 14.89 -15.97 7.66
C ILE A 149 16.02 -16.91 7.26
#